data_AF-A0A1Z5LFK6-F1
#
_entry.id   AF-A0A1Z5LFK6-F1
#
_cell.length_a   1.000
_cell.length_b   1.000
_cell.length_c   1.000
_cell.angle_alpha   90.00
_cell.angle_beta   90.00
_cell.angle_gamma   90.00
#
_symmetry.space_group_name_H-M   'P 1'
#
loop_
_entity.id
_entity.type
_entity.pdbx_description
1 polymer ?
#
loop_
_entity_poly.entity_id
_entity_poly.type
_entity_poly.pdbx_seq_one_letter_code
_entity_poly.pdbx_strand_id
1 'polypeptide(L)'
;MASAGVFVLLNAYAFLRYLQTFFSKSEMKTLFFGAVAAVAGLVFLSVVVLTYAGYIAPWSGRFYSLWDTGYAKIHIPIIASVSEHQPTTWFSFFFDLHVLVAMFPVGLWYCIKNINDERVFIVLYAVTSVYFAGVMVRLMLTLTPVVCVLSAIAFSSTMQLYLREEETPKQQSSSDEDSEDSENGERREKKQLYDKAGKIRKIKSEQTKEAAGLGTNVRSVVIVVLMMILMMFSVHCTWVTSNAYSSPSIVLASYSGDGSRVILDDWVILDDFREAYYWLSQNTADDARVMSWWDYGYQ
;
A
#
# COMPACT_ATOMS: atom_id res chain seq x y z
N MET A 1 16.82 -0.04 17.63
CA MET A 1 16.78 1.14 18.51
C MET A 1 15.45 1.88 18.48
N ALA A 2 14.88 2.19 17.31
CA ALA A 2 13.59 2.91 17.23
C ALA A 2 12.45 2.26 18.03
N SER A 3 12.24 0.94 17.92
CA SER A 3 11.20 0.23 18.67
C SER A 3 11.38 0.34 20.20
N ALA A 4 12.60 0.10 20.71
CA ALA A 4 12.88 0.24 22.14
C ALA A 4 12.72 1.69 22.63
N GLY A 5 13.15 2.67 21.83
CA GLY A 5 12.96 4.09 22.14
C GLY A 5 11.48 4.49 22.23
N VAL A 6 10.67 4.06 21.25
CA VAL A 6 9.21 4.28 21.27
C VAL A 6 8.55 3.56 22.44
N PHE A 7 8.99 2.34 22.77
CA PHE A 7 8.48 1.59 23.93
C PHE A 7 8.74 2.32 25.26
N VAL A 8 9.96 2.82 25.49
CA VAL A 8 10.29 3.60 26.70
C VAL A 8 9.48 4.90 26.74
N LEU A 9 9.38 5.60 25.61
CA LEU A 9 8.61 6.84 25.51
C LEU A 9 7.12 6.61 25.78
N LEU A 10 6.56 5.49 25.29
CA LEU A 10 5.17 5.13 25.52
C LEU A 10 4.88 4.79 26.99
N ASN A 11 5.77 4.04 27.64
CA ASN A 11 5.65 3.75 29.08
C ASN A 11 5.73 5.03 29.92
N ALA A 12 6.67 5.92 29.62
CA ALA A 12 6.79 7.19 30.29
C ALA A 12 5.57 8.09 30.06
N TYR A 13 5.06 8.14 28.83
CA TYR A 13 3.86 8.90 28.50
C TYR A 13 2.62 8.36 29.24
N ALA A 14 2.45 7.05 29.29
CA ALA A 14 1.35 6.41 30.03
C ALA A 14 1.43 6.69 31.54
N PHE A 15 2.63 6.62 32.12
CA PHE A 15 2.86 6.94 33.53
C PHE A 15 2.58 8.42 33.84
N LEU A 16 3.03 9.34 32.99
CA LEU A 16 2.75 10.77 33.13
C LEU A 16 1.24 11.06 33.00
N ARG A 17 0.54 10.38 32.10
CA ARG A 17 -0.91 10.51 31.93
C ARG A 17 -1.69 9.94 33.13
N TYR A 18 -1.20 8.87 33.74
CA TYR A 18 -1.73 8.34 35.00
C TYR A 18 -1.59 9.37 36.12
N LEU A 19 -0.40 9.95 36.31
CA LEU A 19 -0.17 11.01 37.29
C LEU A 19 -1.05 12.25 37.05
N GLN A 20 -1.30 12.62 35.79
CA GLN A 20 -2.20 13.72 35.43
C GLN A 20 -3.65 13.52 35.92
N THR A 21 -4.06 12.27 36.18
CA THR A 21 -5.40 11.96 36.69
C THR A 21 -5.55 12.28 38.18
N PHE A 22 -4.44 12.36 38.93
CA PHE A 22 -4.43 12.61 40.38
C PHE A 22 -4.22 14.08 40.78
N PHE A 23 -3.75 14.96 39.88
CA PHE A 23 -3.41 16.35 40.22
C PHE A 23 -4.16 17.41 39.36
N SER A 24 -4.25 18.64 39.87
CA SER A 24 -5.01 19.77 39.30
C SER A 24 -4.52 20.22 37.91
N LYS A 25 -5.46 20.61 37.02
CA LYS A 25 -5.30 20.60 35.55
C LYS A 25 -4.54 21.78 34.90
N SER A 26 -4.26 22.88 35.58
CA SER A 26 -3.74 24.12 34.96
C SER A 26 -2.21 24.19 34.96
N GLU A 27 -1.56 24.04 36.12
CA GLU A 27 -0.09 24.11 36.26
C GLU A 27 0.61 22.83 35.76
N MET A 28 -0.10 21.70 35.77
CA MET A 28 0.39 20.40 35.29
C MET A 28 0.54 20.32 33.76
N LYS A 29 -0.14 21.14 32.95
CA LYS A 29 -0.05 21.01 31.48
C LYS A 29 1.31 21.42 30.92
N THR A 30 1.88 22.50 31.43
CA THR A 30 3.24 22.95 31.07
C THR A 30 4.30 22.00 31.61
N LEU A 31 4.14 21.52 32.86
CA LEU A 31 4.99 20.47 33.43
C LEU A 31 4.88 19.15 32.65
N PHE A 32 3.70 18.77 32.18
CA PHE A 32 3.47 17.55 31.41
C PHE A 32 4.15 17.62 30.04
N PHE A 33 3.95 18.72 29.30
CA PHE A 33 4.59 18.88 28.00
C PHE A 33 6.12 18.96 28.13
N GLY A 34 6.61 19.65 29.16
CA GLY A 34 8.04 19.70 29.50
C GLY A 34 8.60 18.34 29.91
N ALA A 35 7.88 17.57 30.71
CA ALA A 35 8.29 16.23 31.14
C ALA A 35 8.32 15.23 29.98
N VAL A 36 7.31 15.24 29.09
CA VAL A 36 7.30 14.41 27.89
C VAL A 36 8.46 14.77 26.95
N ALA A 37 8.70 16.07 26.73
CA ALA A 37 9.83 16.52 25.92
C ALA A 37 11.19 16.16 26.55
N ALA A 38 11.32 16.30 27.88
CA ALA A 38 12.53 15.93 28.61
C ALA A 38 12.80 14.43 28.52
N VAL A 39 11.79 13.58 28.70
CA VAL A 39 11.96 12.12 28.57
C VAL A 39 12.28 11.73 27.13
N ALA A 40 11.61 12.33 26.14
CA ALA A 40 11.95 12.09 24.73
C ALA A 40 13.39 12.48 24.42
N GLY A 41 13.85 13.64 24.93
CA GLY A 41 15.24 14.08 24.83
C GLY A 41 16.22 13.12 25.51
N LEU A 42 15.91 12.64 26.72
CA LEU A 42 16.76 11.72 27.47
C LEU A 42 16.87 10.36 26.79
N VAL A 43 15.76 9.84 26.24
CA VAL A 43 15.76 8.61 25.44
C VAL A 43 16.59 8.78 24.18
N PHE A 44 16.45 9.91 23.47
CA PHE A 44 17.26 10.17 22.27
C PHE A 44 18.76 10.27 22.61
N LEU A 45 19.10 11.02 23.64
CA LEU A 45 20.49 11.26 24.05
C LEU A 45 21.15 9.97 24.56
N SER A 46 20.43 9.14 25.32
CA SER A 46 20.94 7.83 25.74
C SER A 46 21.21 6.92 24.54
N VAL A 47 20.32 6.85 23.55
CA VAL A 47 20.55 6.05 22.34
C VAL A 47 21.79 6.54 21.58
N VAL A 48 21.97 7.85 21.44
CA VAL A 48 23.15 8.43 20.76
C VAL A 48 24.44 8.10 21.53
N VAL A 49 24.45 8.28 22.85
CA VAL A 49 25.63 8.00 23.69
C VAL A 49 25.98 6.50 23.65
N LEU A 50 25.00 5.60 23.77
CA LEU A 50 25.27 4.17 23.68
C LEU A 50 25.77 3.73 22.30
N THR A 51 25.34 4.42 21.24
CA THR A 51 25.82 4.16 19.87
C THR A 51 27.25 4.66 19.70
N TYR A 52 27.57 5.86 20.18
CA TYR A 52 28.93 6.43 20.11
C TYR A 52 29.93 5.69 21.01
N ALA A 53 29.48 5.23 22.18
CA ALA A 53 30.27 4.43 23.10
C ALA A 53 30.57 3.00 22.61
N GLY A 54 30.01 2.59 21.46
CA GLY A 54 30.31 1.31 20.82
C GLY A 54 29.63 0.08 21.43
N TYR A 55 28.76 0.25 22.44
CA TYR A 55 27.96 -0.86 22.98
C TYR A 55 26.92 -1.37 21.98
N ILE A 56 26.49 -0.53 21.04
CA ILE A 56 25.54 -0.86 19.99
C ILE A 56 26.27 -0.80 18.64
N ALA A 57 26.20 -1.88 17.88
CA ALA A 57 26.78 -1.92 16.54
C ALA A 57 26.14 -0.86 15.63
N PRO A 58 26.94 -0.14 14.81
CA PRO A 58 26.42 0.84 13.87
C PRO A 58 25.56 0.17 12.78
N TRP A 59 24.89 1.01 11.99
CA TRP A 59 24.11 0.58 10.84
C TRP A 59 24.96 -0.28 9.89
N SER A 60 24.43 -1.41 9.47
CA SER A 60 25.08 -2.23 8.44
C SER A 60 25.18 -1.43 7.13
N GLY A 61 26.27 -1.61 6.39
CA GLY A 61 26.54 -0.89 5.14
C GLY A 61 25.40 -0.97 4.12
N ARG A 62 24.63 -2.07 4.10
CA ARG A 62 23.45 -2.23 3.22
C ARG A 62 22.26 -1.35 3.62
N PHE A 63 22.05 -1.11 4.92
CA PHE A 63 20.99 -0.19 5.37
C PHE A 63 21.45 1.27 5.24
N TYR A 64 22.74 1.52 5.48
CA TYR A 64 23.30 2.85 5.32
C TYR A 64 23.28 3.31 3.86
N SER A 65 23.47 2.40 2.89
CA SER A 65 23.38 2.72 1.46
C SER A 65 21.98 3.13 0.99
N LEU A 66 20.93 2.80 1.74
CA LEU A 66 19.57 3.27 1.46
C LEU A 66 19.36 4.73 1.90
N TRP A 67 20.17 5.20 2.86
CA TRP A 67 20.15 6.59 3.33
C TRP A 67 21.12 7.45 2.51
N ASP A 68 22.33 6.96 2.31
CA ASP A 68 23.36 7.58 1.48
C ASP A 68 23.65 6.69 0.26
N THR A 69 22.99 7.01 -0.84
CA THR A 69 23.07 6.27 -2.11
C THR A 69 24.45 6.35 -2.77
N GLY A 70 25.29 7.31 -2.37
CA GLY A 70 26.67 7.43 -2.86
C GLY A 70 27.66 6.54 -2.13
N TYR A 71 27.38 6.17 -0.88
CA TYR A 71 28.30 5.44 -0.01
C TYR A 71 28.68 4.06 -0.56
N ALA A 72 27.69 3.29 -1.04
CA ALA A 72 27.93 1.93 -1.55
C ALA A 72 28.84 1.94 -2.79
N LYS A 73 28.66 2.90 -3.69
CA LYS A 73 29.44 2.98 -4.93
C LYS A 73 30.92 3.28 -4.68
N ILE A 74 31.24 4.00 -3.61
CA ILE A 74 32.61 4.45 -3.30
C ILE A 74 33.32 3.45 -2.37
N HIS A 75 32.63 2.93 -1.35
CA HIS A 75 33.27 2.16 -0.28
C HIS A 75 33.10 0.64 -0.39
N ILE A 76 32.05 0.14 -1.05
CA ILE A 76 31.79 -1.31 -1.15
C ILE A 76 31.24 -1.65 -2.55
N PRO A 77 32.11 -1.81 -3.57
CA PRO A 77 31.68 -1.97 -4.97
C PRO A 77 30.86 -3.25 -5.22
N ILE A 78 31.01 -4.28 -4.38
CA ILE A 78 30.24 -5.53 -4.45
C ILE A 78 28.74 -5.30 -4.24
N ILE A 79 28.36 -4.29 -3.44
CA ILE A 79 26.94 -3.94 -3.24
C ILE A 79 26.41 -3.22 -4.47
N ALA A 80 27.21 -2.32 -5.05
CA ALA A 80 26.82 -1.55 -6.23
C ALA A 80 26.78 -2.37 -7.53
N SER A 81 27.49 -3.50 -7.59
CA SER A 81 27.53 -4.36 -8.79
C SER A 81 26.25 -5.15 -9.02
N VAL A 82 25.39 -5.31 -8.02
CA VAL A 82 24.10 -6.02 -8.18
C VAL A 82 23.11 -5.10 -8.89
N SER A 83 22.56 -5.56 -10.00
CA SER A 83 21.58 -4.81 -10.80
C SER A 83 20.34 -4.40 -9.99
N GLU A 84 19.92 -5.21 -9.02
CA GLU A 84 18.78 -4.93 -8.15
C GLU A 84 18.97 -3.72 -7.22
N HIS A 85 20.22 -3.34 -6.92
CA HIS A 85 20.56 -2.20 -6.06
C HIS A 85 20.52 -0.85 -6.80
N GLN A 86 20.23 -0.85 -8.11
CA GLN A 86 20.11 0.37 -8.89
C GLN A 86 18.81 1.12 -8.57
N PRO A 87 18.77 2.44 -8.80
CA PRO A 87 17.56 3.23 -8.63
C PRO A 87 16.50 2.92 -9.71
N THR A 88 15.23 3.03 -9.34
CA THR A 88 14.10 2.85 -10.27
C THR A 88 13.90 4.06 -11.16
N THR A 89 13.62 3.82 -12.45
CA THR A 89 13.16 4.87 -13.36
C THR A 89 11.64 5.03 -13.29
N TRP A 90 11.12 6.19 -13.71
CA TRP A 90 9.66 6.43 -13.80
C TRP A 90 8.97 5.41 -14.72
N PHE A 91 9.66 4.93 -15.75
CA PHE A 91 9.15 3.94 -16.67
C PHE A 91 8.85 2.61 -15.96
N SER A 92 9.75 2.17 -15.06
CA SER A 92 9.53 0.97 -14.23
C SER A 92 8.29 1.10 -13.35
N PHE A 93 8.06 2.28 -12.74
CA PHE A 93 6.84 2.54 -11.96
C PHE A 93 5.57 2.38 -12.81
N PHE A 94 5.57 2.87 -14.04
CA PHE A 94 4.42 2.74 -14.93
C PHE A 94 4.26 1.31 -15.47
N PHE A 95 5.37 0.65 -15.80
CA PHE A 95 5.39 -0.70 -16.32
C PHE A 95 4.77 -1.70 -15.34
N ASP A 96 5.11 -1.60 -14.05
CA ASP A 96 4.66 -2.55 -13.04
C ASP A 96 3.27 -2.18 -12.47
N LEU A 97 2.94 -0.88 -12.37
CA LEU A 97 1.73 -0.41 -11.65
C LEU A 97 0.63 0.17 -12.55
N HIS A 98 0.86 0.34 -13.86
CA HIS A 98 -0.10 0.83 -14.86
C HIS A 98 -1.04 1.93 -14.34
N VAL A 99 -2.34 1.64 -14.12
CA VAL A 99 -3.33 2.62 -13.64
C VAL A 99 -3.17 2.97 -12.16
N LEU A 100 -2.62 2.06 -11.35
CA LEU A 100 -2.51 2.22 -9.90
C LEU A 100 -1.59 3.39 -9.54
N VAL A 101 -0.58 3.68 -10.36
CA VAL A 101 0.32 4.83 -10.13
C VAL A 101 -0.42 6.17 -10.18
N ALA A 102 -1.43 6.28 -11.04
CA ALA A 102 -2.25 7.50 -11.18
C ALA A 102 -3.32 7.60 -10.09
N MET A 103 -3.86 6.46 -9.63
CA MET A 103 -4.90 6.41 -8.60
C MET A 103 -4.34 6.48 -7.17
N PHE A 104 -3.06 6.16 -6.98
CA PHE A 104 -2.38 6.18 -5.69
C PHE A 104 -2.46 7.54 -4.96
N PRO A 105 -2.14 8.69 -5.59
CA PRO A 105 -2.25 10.00 -4.91
C PRO A 105 -3.68 10.35 -4.53
N VAL A 106 -4.66 9.95 -5.34
CA VAL A 106 -6.09 10.18 -5.05
C VAL A 106 -6.51 9.38 -3.82
N GLY A 107 -6.10 8.12 -3.71
CA GLY A 107 -6.36 7.27 -2.54
C GLY A 107 -5.70 7.82 -1.27
N LEU A 108 -4.46 8.32 -1.38
CA LEU A 108 -3.75 8.97 -0.29
C LEU A 108 -4.51 10.22 0.21
N TRP A 109 -5.00 11.05 -0.71
CA TRP A 109 -5.77 12.25 -0.36
C TRP A 109 -7.05 11.93 0.41
N TYR A 110 -7.79 10.89 0.00
CA TYR A 110 -8.98 10.44 0.74
C TYR A 110 -8.65 9.92 2.14
N CYS A 111 -7.50 9.27 2.33
CA CYS A 111 -7.07 8.82 3.65
C CYS A 111 -6.67 9.98 4.58
N ILE A 112 -6.08 11.06 4.03
CA ILE A 112 -5.75 12.27 4.81
C ILE A 112 -7.01 13.02 5.22
N LYS A 113 -8.00 13.11 4.33
CA LYS A 113 -9.24 13.85 4.59
C LYS A 113 -10.08 13.24 5.72
N ASN A 114 -10.15 11.92 5.79
CA ASN A 114 -10.84 11.19 6.85
C ASN A 114 -9.81 10.61 7.82
N ILE A 115 -9.31 11.40 8.76
CA ILE A 115 -8.30 10.94 9.71
C ILE A 115 -8.91 9.91 10.68
N ASN A 116 -8.27 8.75 10.79
CA ASN A 116 -8.55 7.72 11.80
C ASN A 116 -7.22 7.07 12.19
N ASP A 117 -7.13 6.46 13.37
CA ASP A 117 -5.87 5.89 13.90
C ASP A 117 -5.27 4.86 12.91
N GLU A 118 -6.11 4.02 12.30
CA GLU A 118 -5.71 3.04 11.28
C GLU A 118 -5.22 3.69 9.97
N ARG A 119 -5.80 4.83 9.58
CA ARG A 119 -5.45 5.52 8.33
C ARG A 119 -4.14 6.27 8.45
N VAL A 120 -3.78 6.74 9.65
CA VAL A 120 -2.46 7.33 9.93
C VAL A 120 -1.35 6.31 9.64
N PHE A 121 -1.55 5.05 10.04
CA PHE A 121 -0.60 3.98 9.75
C PHE A 121 -0.40 3.76 8.25
N ILE A 122 -1.50 3.69 7.47
CA ILE A 122 -1.43 3.51 6.01
C ILE A 122 -0.73 4.68 5.33
N VAL A 123 -0.98 5.92 5.76
CA VAL A 123 -0.33 7.11 5.18
C VAL A 123 1.18 7.09 5.45
N LEU A 124 1.60 6.78 6.67
CA LEU A 124 3.02 6.68 7.02
C LEU A 124 3.72 5.55 6.25
N TYR A 125 3.05 4.41 6.11
CA TYR A 125 3.53 3.30 5.30
C TYR A 125 3.69 3.70 3.82
N ALA A 126 2.69 4.37 3.24
CA ALA A 126 2.72 4.81 1.85
C ALA A 126 3.88 5.77 1.55
N VAL A 127 4.07 6.80 2.37
CA VAL A 127 5.15 7.80 2.19
C VAL A 127 6.52 7.15 2.32
N THR A 128 6.69 6.27 3.31
CA THR A 128 7.96 5.58 3.55
C THR A 128 8.28 4.61 2.43
N SER A 129 7.31 3.83 1.96
CA SER A 129 7.49 2.87 0.87
C SER A 129 7.78 3.53 -0.47
N VAL A 130 7.17 4.68 -0.77
CA VAL A 130 7.47 5.44 -2.01
C VAL A 130 8.92 5.90 -2.03
N TYR A 131 9.43 6.40 -0.89
CA TYR A 131 10.83 6.79 -0.78
C TYR A 131 11.78 5.61 -1.04
N PHE A 132 11.56 4.48 -0.36
CA PHE A 132 12.43 3.31 -0.50
C PHE A 132 12.34 2.65 -1.87
N ALA A 133 11.16 2.60 -2.48
CA ALA A 133 11.00 2.12 -3.85
C ALA A 133 11.74 3.00 -4.86
N GLY A 134 11.81 4.32 -4.63
CA GLY A 134 12.58 5.23 -5.49
C GLY A 134 14.09 5.01 -5.44
N VAL A 135 14.63 4.56 -4.30
CA VAL A 135 16.06 4.36 -4.08
C VAL A 135 16.55 3.03 -4.68
N MET A 136 15.74 1.97 -4.62
CA MET A 136 16.16 0.62 -5.02
C MET A 136 15.03 -0.16 -5.72
N VAL A 137 15.33 -0.72 -6.90
CA VAL A 137 14.37 -1.48 -7.72
C VAL A 137 13.69 -2.62 -6.96
N ARG A 138 14.44 -3.39 -6.15
CA ARG A 138 13.86 -4.51 -5.40
C ARG A 138 12.81 -4.08 -4.36
N LEU A 139 12.92 -2.87 -3.81
CA LEU A 139 11.99 -2.38 -2.78
C LEU A 139 10.62 -2.01 -3.36
N MET A 140 10.48 -2.00 -4.69
CA MET A 140 9.21 -1.87 -5.37
C MET A 140 8.19 -2.95 -4.97
N LEU A 141 8.65 -4.17 -4.66
CA LEU A 141 7.80 -5.25 -4.15
C LEU A 141 7.10 -4.87 -2.83
N THR A 142 7.75 -4.08 -1.99
CA THR A 142 7.16 -3.59 -0.72
C THR A 142 6.19 -2.43 -0.92
N LEU A 143 6.30 -1.69 -2.03
CA LEU A 143 5.39 -0.61 -2.38
C LEU A 143 4.06 -1.14 -2.96
N THR A 144 4.08 -2.25 -3.71
CA THR A 144 2.90 -2.76 -4.42
C THR A 144 1.66 -2.95 -3.52
N PRO A 145 1.75 -3.57 -2.33
CA PRO A 145 0.56 -3.79 -1.49
C PRO A 145 -0.13 -2.49 -1.06
N VAL A 146 0.63 -1.45 -0.70
CA VAL A 146 0.04 -0.17 -0.26
C VAL A 146 -0.58 0.59 -1.42
N VAL A 147 0.04 0.51 -2.60
CA VAL A 147 -0.50 1.09 -3.83
C VAL A 147 -1.82 0.42 -4.23
N CYS A 148 -1.93 -0.91 -4.11
CA CYS A 148 -3.17 -1.63 -4.35
C CYS A 148 -4.29 -1.20 -3.38
N VAL A 149 -3.99 -1.12 -2.08
CA VAL A 149 -4.99 -0.71 -1.06
C VAL A 149 -5.47 0.72 -1.29
N LEU A 150 -4.57 1.67 -1.51
CA LEU A 150 -4.93 3.07 -1.73
C LEU A 150 -5.69 3.26 -3.05
N SER A 151 -5.26 2.59 -4.12
CA SER A 151 -5.99 2.60 -5.39
C SER A 151 -7.38 1.99 -5.26
N ALA A 152 -7.53 0.91 -4.49
CA ALA A 152 -8.83 0.29 -4.22
C ALA A 152 -9.77 1.23 -3.45
N ILE A 153 -9.25 1.97 -2.45
CA ILE A 153 -10.04 2.99 -1.73
C ILE A 153 -10.49 4.10 -2.68
N ALA A 154 -9.61 4.54 -3.59
CA ALA A 154 -9.95 5.56 -4.59
C ALA A 154 -11.06 5.05 -5.53
N PHE A 155 -10.88 3.89 -6.15
CA PHE A 155 -11.88 3.30 -7.04
C PHE A 155 -13.21 3.02 -6.32
N SER A 156 -13.18 2.51 -5.08
CA SER A 156 -14.38 2.24 -4.29
C SER A 156 -15.14 3.52 -3.96
N SER A 157 -14.43 4.60 -3.57
CA SER A 157 -15.06 5.89 -3.25
C SER A 157 -15.67 6.53 -4.50
N THR A 158 -14.98 6.45 -5.64
CA THR A 158 -15.51 6.90 -6.94
C THR A 158 -16.73 6.10 -7.33
N MET A 159 -16.68 4.76 -7.28
CA MET A 159 -17.83 3.91 -7.57
C MET A 159 -19.01 4.22 -6.64
N GLN A 160 -18.83 4.34 -5.33
CA GLN A 160 -19.91 4.67 -4.40
C GLN A 160 -20.61 6.01 -4.69
N LEU A 161 -19.86 7.01 -5.18
CA LEU A 161 -20.43 8.31 -5.56
C LEU A 161 -21.31 8.23 -6.80
N TYR A 162 -20.93 7.39 -7.78
CA TYR A 162 -21.65 7.26 -9.05
C TYR A 162 -22.72 6.15 -9.05
N LEU A 163 -22.57 5.09 -8.24
CA LEU A 163 -23.52 3.97 -8.12
C LEU A 163 -24.66 4.23 -7.15
N ARG A 164 -24.57 5.24 -6.26
CA ARG A 164 -25.71 5.65 -5.43
C ARG A 164 -26.77 6.28 -6.33
N GLU A 165 -27.63 5.43 -6.86
CA GLU A 165 -29.02 5.80 -7.11
C GLU A 165 -29.54 6.41 -5.80
N GLU A 166 -30.20 7.56 -5.91
CA GLU A 166 -31.16 7.90 -4.87
C GLU A 166 -32.05 6.67 -4.73
N GLU A 167 -32.03 6.03 -3.56
CA GLU A 167 -33.15 5.20 -3.15
C GLU A 167 -34.38 6.10 -3.28
N THR A 168 -35.06 6.00 -4.42
CA THR A 168 -36.48 6.28 -4.48
C THR A 168 -37.07 5.45 -3.34
N PRO A 169 -37.76 6.05 -2.36
CA PRO A 169 -38.21 5.34 -1.19
C PRO A 169 -39.12 4.21 -1.67
N LYS A 170 -38.62 2.98 -1.66
CA LYS A 170 -39.43 1.79 -1.92
C LYS A 170 -40.49 1.75 -0.83
N GLN A 171 -41.74 1.86 -1.27
CA GLN A 171 -42.91 1.45 -0.50
C GLN A 171 -42.63 0.08 0.13
N GLN A 172 -42.38 0.08 1.44
CA GLN A 172 -42.40 -1.09 2.30
C GLN A 172 -43.41 -0.83 3.40
N SER A 173 -44.64 -1.26 3.16
CA SER A 173 -45.47 -1.85 4.21
C SER A 173 -46.09 -3.11 3.61
N SER A 174 -45.41 -4.21 3.95
CA SER A 174 -45.80 -5.62 3.93
C SER A 174 -47.28 -5.96 3.67
N SER A 175 -47.46 -6.90 2.74
CA SER A 175 -48.59 -7.81 2.65
C SER A 175 -48.73 -8.70 3.90
N ASP A 176 -49.98 -9.05 4.19
CA ASP A 176 -50.55 -10.26 4.82
C ASP A 176 -51.60 -9.81 5.85
N GLU A 177 -52.87 -10.23 5.92
CA GLU A 177 -53.79 -11.08 5.17
C GLU A 177 -55.20 -10.76 5.74
N ASP A 178 -56.26 -11.15 5.03
CA ASP A 178 -57.64 -11.39 5.48
C ASP A 178 -58.69 -10.26 5.71
N SER A 179 -59.70 -10.34 4.83
CA SER A 179 -61.15 -10.34 5.09
C SER A 179 -61.94 -9.03 5.22
N GLU A 180 -62.88 -8.92 4.28
CA GLU A 180 -64.27 -8.47 4.42
C GLU A 180 -64.60 -6.98 4.61
N ASP A 181 -65.15 -6.45 3.52
CA ASP A 181 -66.42 -5.73 3.43
C ASP A 181 -66.59 -4.26 3.89
N SER A 182 -67.22 -3.52 2.99
CA SER A 182 -68.19 -2.43 3.20
C SER A 182 -67.75 -1.04 3.73
N GLU A 183 -67.95 -0.07 2.83
CA GLU A 183 -68.62 1.22 3.01
C GLU A 183 -68.23 2.25 4.09
N ASN A 184 -68.21 3.51 3.62
CA ASN A 184 -68.64 4.75 4.27
C ASN A 184 -67.65 5.59 5.11
N GLY A 185 -67.49 6.85 4.66
CA GLY A 185 -67.91 8.03 5.41
C GLY A 185 -67.27 8.36 6.76
N GLU A 186 -66.68 9.56 6.83
CA GLU A 186 -66.63 10.42 8.02
C GLU A 186 -65.75 10.00 9.22
N ARG A 187 -64.48 10.44 9.23
CA ARG A 187 -63.78 10.90 10.46
C ARG A 187 -62.42 11.53 10.16
N ARG A 188 -62.40 12.59 9.34
CA ARG A 188 -61.18 13.38 9.07
C ARG A 188 -61.05 14.65 9.90
N GLU A 189 -61.78 14.74 11.00
CA GLU A 189 -61.70 15.87 11.93
C GLU A 189 -61.64 15.37 13.38
N LYS A 190 -60.42 15.22 13.90
CA LYS A 190 -60.03 15.64 15.26
C LYS A 190 -58.64 15.11 15.59
N LYS A 191 -57.85 16.00 16.21
CA LYS A 191 -56.54 15.80 16.84
C LYS A 191 -55.32 16.03 15.95
N GLN A 192 -55.26 17.21 15.34
CA GLN A 192 -54.11 18.07 15.62
C GLN A 192 -54.33 18.67 17.01
N LEU A 193 -53.44 18.40 17.98
CA LEU A 193 -53.23 19.20 19.20
C LEU A 193 -52.05 18.60 19.99
N TYR A 194 -51.00 19.41 20.15
CA TYR A 194 -49.80 19.27 21.00
C TYR A 194 -48.68 18.33 20.50
N ASP A 195 -47.63 18.82 19.84
CA ASP A 195 -46.45 19.59 20.34
C ASP A 195 -45.24 18.72 20.75
N LYS A 196 -44.26 18.70 19.84
CA LYS A 196 -42.86 19.09 20.08
C LYS A 196 -42.16 18.54 21.34
N ALA A 197 -41.44 17.43 21.19
CA ALA A 197 -40.26 17.12 22.01
C ALA A 197 -39.20 16.33 21.22
N GLY A 198 -38.01 16.91 21.08
CA GLY A 198 -36.75 16.19 20.96
C GLY A 198 -36.41 15.46 19.65
N LYS A 199 -36.15 16.18 18.55
CA LYS A 199 -35.28 15.66 17.47
C LYS A 199 -33.87 16.23 17.63
N ILE A 200 -32.97 15.39 18.14
CA ILE A 200 -31.51 15.61 18.10
C ILE A 200 -31.14 15.86 16.63
N ARG A 201 -30.69 17.08 16.31
CA ARG A 201 -30.06 17.40 15.03
C ARG A 201 -28.81 16.54 14.91
N LYS A 202 -28.87 15.45 14.14
CA LYS A 202 -27.67 14.89 13.51
C LYS A 202 -27.10 16.01 12.65
N ILE A 203 -25.89 16.44 12.99
CA ILE A 203 -25.07 17.35 12.19
C ILE A 203 -24.90 16.67 10.83
N LYS A 204 -25.67 17.16 9.86
CA LYS A 204 -25.58 16.78 8.45
C LYS A 204 -24.26 17.37 7.97
N SER A 205 -23.25 16.51 7.87
CA SER A 205 -21.97 16.85 7.25
C SER A 205 -22.22 17.56 5.92
N GLU A 206 -21.68 18.76 5.84
CA GLU A 206 -21.90 19.79 4.84
C GLU A 206 -21.11 19.48 3.55
N GLN A 207 -21.29 18.29 2.99
CA GLN A 207 -20.56 17.85 1.78
C GLN A 207 -21.45 17.25 0.68
N THR A 208 -22.75 17.52 0.70
CA THR A 208 -23.70 16.98 -0.29
C THR A 208 -24.56 18.06 -0.93
N LYS A 209 -24.02 19.24 -1.22
CA LYS A 209 -24.79 20.34 -1.83
C LYS A 209 -24.29 20.88 -3.17
N GLU A 210 -23.37 20.19 -3.85
CA GLU A 210 -22.97 20.54 -5.23
C GLU A 210 -23.04 19.39 -6.24
N ALA A 211 -23.66 18.25 -5.90
CA ALA A 211 -24.00 17.21 -6.89
C ALA A 211 -25.46 17.32 -7.35
N ALA A 212 -25.98 18.56 -7.49
CA ALA A 212 -27.24 18.80 -8.15
C ALA A 212 -27.00 18.73 -9.67
N GLY A 213 -27.34 17.60 -10.28
CA GLY A 213 -27.60 17.54 -11.71
C GLY A 213 -26.50 16.96 -12.62
N LEU A 214 -25.72 15.95 -12.19
CA LEU A 214 -25.12 15.07 -13.20
C LEU A 214 -26.23 14.14 -13.72
N GLY A 215 -26.70 14.38 -14.94
CA GLY A 215 -27.72 13.56 -15.58
C GLY A 215 -27.34 12.07 -15.53
N THR A 216 -28.32 11.18 -15.35
CA THR A 216 -28.14 9.72 -15.23
C THR A 216 -27.20 9.16 -16.31
N ASN A 217 -27.24 9.75 -17.51
CA ASN A 217 -26.35 9.43 -18.63
C ASN A 217 -24.87 9.68 -18.33
N VAL A 218 -24.52 10.80 -17.68
CA VAL A 218 -23.12 11.12 -17.32
C VAL A 218 -22.61 10.14 -16.25
N ARG A 219 -23.44 9.77 -15.28
CA ARG A 219 -23.07 8.78 -14.26
C ARG A 219 -22.82 7.41 -14.89
N SER A 220 -23.70 6.98 -15.79
CA SER A 220 -23.56 5.73 -16.54
C SER A 220 -22.27 5.72 -17.38
N VAL A 221 -21.97 6.81 -18.09
CA VAL A 221 -20.73 6.97 -18.86
C VAL A 221 -19.49 6.86 -17.96
N VAL A 222 -19.48 7.51 -16.79
CA VAL A 222 -18.35 7.42 -15.87
C VAL A 222 -18.12 5.99 -15.37
N ILE A 223 -19.19 5.25 -15.07
CA ILE A 223 -19.09 3.84 -14.64
C ILE A 223 -18.50 2.98 -15.76
N VAL A 224 -18.96 3.16 -17.00
CA VAL A 224 -18.46 2.41 -18.16
C VAL A 224 -16.97 2.70 -18.40
N VAL A 225 -16.57 3.97 -18.34
CA VAL A 225 -15.15 4.37 -18.47
C VAL A 225 -14.29 3.74 -17.38
N LEU A 226 -14.78 3.75 -16.14
CA LEU A 226 -14.05 3.18 -15.01
C LEU A 226 -13.91 1.66 -15.14
N MET A 227 -14.95 0.96 -15.62
CA MET A 227 -14.88 -0.47 -15.95
C MET A 227 -13.91 -0.75 -17.10
N MET A 228 -13.90 0.07 -18.14
CA MET A 228 -12.95 -0.06 -19.27
C MET A 228 -11.50 0.06 -18.81
N ILE A 229 -11.21 1.01 -17.91
CA ILE A 229 -9.87 1.19 -17.32
C ILE A 229 -9.44 -0.05 -16.52
N LEU A 230 -10.35 -0.66 -15.75
CA LEU A 230 -10.05 -1.89 -15.00
C LEU A 230 -9.79 -3.09 -15.94
N MET A 231 -10.50 -3.17 -17.08
CA MET A 231 -10.24 -4.19 -18.10
C MET A 231 -8.88 -3.99 -18.76
N MET A 232 -8.52 -2.76 -19.13
CA MET A 232 -7.19 -2.41 -19.64
C MET A 232 -6.08 -2.80 -18.66
N PHE A 233 -6.28 -2.56 -17.35
CA PHE A 233 -5.34 -2.96 -16.31
C PHE A 233 -5.12 -4.49 -16.30
N SER A 234 -6.19 -5.28 -16.37
CA SER A 234 -6.09 -6.75 -16.41
C SER A 234 -5.31 -7.26 -17.63
N VAL A 235 -5.58 -6.68 -18.81
CA VAL A 235 -4.87 -7.01 -20.05
C VAL A 235 -3.38 -6.65 -19.94
N HIS A 236 -3.07 -5.45 -19.42
CA HIS A 236 -1.69 -5.01 -19.20
C HIS A 236 -0.93 -5.95 -18.26
N CYS A 237 -1.51 -6.28 -17.10
CA CYS A 237 -0.89 -7.22 -16.14
C CYS A 237 -0.63 -8.59 -16.77
N THR A 238 -1.57 -9.11 -17.56
CA THR A 238 -1.42 -10.40 -18.25
C THR A 238 -0.30 -10.34 -19.29
N TRP A 239 -0.25 -9.27 -20.08
CA TRP A 239 0.77 -9.07 -21.11
C TRP A 239 2.17 -8.90 -20.51
N VAL A 240 2.31 -8.07 -19.47
CA VAL A 240 3.59 -7.86 -18.78
C VAL A 240 4.10 -9.16 -18.16
N THR A 241 3.22 -9.90 -17.47
CA THR A 241 3.59 -11.17 -16.85
C THR A 241 4.08 -12.18 -17.89
N SER A 242 3.37 -12.30 -19.01
CA SER A 242 3.66 -13.27 -20.06
C SER A 242 4.91 -12.95 -20.89
N ASN A 243 5.30 -11.67 -21.01
CA ASN A 243 6.37 -11.27 -21.92
C ASN A 243 7.65 -10.84 -21.21
N ALA A 244 7.56 -10.27 -20.00
CA ALA A 244 8.72 -9.71 -19.31
C ALA A 244 9.18 -10.57 -18.12
N TYR A 245 8.25 -11.06 -17.30
CA TYR A 245 8.61 -11.76 -16.06
C TYR A 245 8.64 -13.29 -16.19
N SER A 246 8.00 -13.88 -17.20
CA SER A 246 8.01 -15.33 -17.43
C SER A 246 9.12 -15.78 -18.38
N SER A 247 10.37 -15.49 -18.04
CA SER A 247 11.57 -15.97 -18.75
C SER A 247 12.46 -16.80 -17.81
N PRO A 248 12.68 -18.10 -18.09
CA PRO A 248 13.59 -18.91 -17.27
C PRO A 248 15.05 -18.43 -17.48
N SER A 249 15.82 -18.35 -16.40
CA SER A 249 17.24 -17.93 -16.45
C SER A 249 18.22 -19.07 -16.74
N ILE A 250 17.77 -20.33 -16.64
CA ILE A 250 18.60 -21.54 -16.86
C ILE A 250 18.60 -21.95 -18.33
N VAL A 251 17.48 -21.71 -19.01
CA VAL A 251 17.22 -22.13 -20.39
C VAL A 251 17.08 -20.86 -21.22
N LEU A 252 18.07 -20.60 -22.07
CA LEU A 252 18.05 -19.42 -22.93
C LEU A 252 17.23 -19.71 -24.19
N ALA A 253 16.16 -18.91 -24.40
CA ALA A 253 15.33 -18.99 -25.59
C ALA A 253 15.79 -17.92 -26.60
N SER A 254 16.32 -18.36 -27.75
CA SER A 254 16.59 -17.49 -28.90
C SER A 254 15.52 -17.68 -29.97
N TYR A 255 15.01 -16.58 -30.53
CA TYR A 255 14.06 -16.61 -31.64
C TYR A 255 14.83 -16.45 -32.95
N SER A 256 14.64 -17.37 -33.89
CA SER A 256 15.16 -17.22 -35.25
C SER A 256 14.36 -16.19 -36.04
N GLY A 257 14.96 -15.64 -37.11
CA GLY A 257 14.36 -14.56 -37.92
C GLY A 257 12.99 -14.89 -38.56
N ASP A 258 12.58 -16.15 -38.58
CA ASP A 258 11.30 -16.62 -39.11
C ASP A 258 10.15 -16.66 -38.07
N GLY A 259 10.38 -16.20 -36.83
CA GLY A 259 9.35 -16.14 -35.79
C GLY A 259 8.89 -17.50 -35.26
N SER A 260 9.35 -18.61 -35.87
CA SER A 260 9.33 -19.90 -35.23
C SER A 260 10.15 -19.81 -33.95
N ARG A 261 9.53 -20.15 -32.81
CA ARG A 261 10.31 -20.71 -31.71
C ARG A 261 10.98 -21.92 -32.35
N VAL A 262 12.30 -21.94 -32.46
CA VAL A 262 13.00 -23.12 -32.96
C VAL A 262 12.87 -24.20 -31.90
N ILE A 263 11.70 -24.85 -31.90
CA ILE A 263 11.34 -26.07 -31.16
C ILE A 263 11.16 -27.17 -32.22
N LEU A 264 12.02 -27.17 -33.24
CA LEU A 264 12.04 -28.20 -34.26
C LEU A 264 13.32 -28.99 -34.04
N ASP A 265 13.11 -30.14 -33.41
CA ASP A 265 13.99 -31.29 -33.32
C ASP A 265 15.41 -31.04 -32.78
N ASP A 266 15.53 -31.32 -31.49
CA ASP A 266 16.70 -31.86 -30.79
C ASP A 266 17.88 -30.95 -30.39
N TRP A 267 17.99 -29.67 -30.81
CA TRP A 267 19.20 -28.89 -30.44
C TRP A 267 19.12 -27.35 -30.44
N VAL A 268 18.00 -26.72 -30.03
CA VAL A 268 17.97 -25.23 -29.87
C VAL A 268 17.16 -24.77 -28.66
N ILE A 269 17.34 -25.46 -27.54
CA ILE A 269 17.34 -24.79 -26.24
C ILE A 269 18.82 -24.70 -25.88
N LEU A 270 19.37 -23.49 -25.74
CA LEU A 270 20.73 -23.31 -25.24
C LEU A 270 20.73 -23.71 -23.76
N ASP A 271 20.89 -25.01 -23.53
CA ASP A 271 20.95 -25.66 -22.21
C ASP A 271 22.40 -25.95 -21.81
N ASP A 272 23.35 -25.18 -22.38
CA ASP A 272 24.79 -25.27 -22.15
C ASP A 272 25.13 -25.27 -20.66
N PHE A 273 24.36 -24.53 -19.84
CA PHE A 273 24.51 -24.53 -18.39
C PHE A 273 24.26 -25.91 -17.80
N ARG A 274 23.13 -26.55 -18.13
CA ARG A 274 22.83 -27.88 -17.61
C ARG A 274 23.76 -28.93 -18.18
N GLU A 275 24.10 -28.86 -19.46
CA GLU A 275 25.05 -29.79 -20.07
C GLU A 275 26.41 -29.71 -19.38
N ALA A 276 26.93 -28.50 -19.15
CA ALA A 276 28.19 -28.29 -18.44
C ALA A 276 28.13 -28.77 -16.98
N TYR A 277 27.06 -28.45 -16.24
CA TYR A 277 26.88 -28.93 -14.87
C TYR A 277 26.73 -30.46 -14.81
N TYR A 278 26.05 -31.05 -15.77
CA TYR A 278 25.85 -32.49 -15.85
C TYR A 278 27.14 -33.22 -16.20
N TRP A 279 27.93 -32.71 -17.17
CA TRP A 279 29.26 -33.22 -17.48
C TRP A 279 30.17 -33.13 -16.26
N LEU A 280 30.18 -31.99 -15.57
CA LEU A 280 30.99 -31.81 -14.37
C LEU A 280 30.61 -32.81 -13.28
N SER A 281 29.32 -33.07 -13.09
CA SER A 281 28.81 -34.04 -12.13
C SER A 281 29.16 -35.49 -12.47
N GLN A 282 29.30 -35.85 -13.75
CA GLN A 282 29.57 -37.25 -14.16
C GLN A 282 31.05 -37.55 -14.36
N ASN A 283 31.86 -36.54 -14.70
CA ASN A 283 33.23 -36.70 -15.15
C ASN A 283 34.28 -36.24 -14.14
N THR A 284 33.87 -35.71 -12.98
CA THR A 284 34.79 -35.29 -11.91
C THR A 284 34.63 -36.14 -10.64
N ALA A 285 35.66 -36.13 -9.80
CA ALA A 285 35.63 -36.83 -8.52
C ALA A 285 34.70 -36.09 -7.52
N ASP A 286 34.12 -36.83 -6.57
CA ASP A 286 33.19 -36.27 -5.57
C ASP A 286 33.81 -35.17 -4.68
N ASP A 287 35.15 -35.11 -4.57
CA ASP A 287 35.91 -34.12 -3.80
C ASP A 287 36.52 -33.00 -4.66
N ALA A 288 36.17 -32.96 -5.95
CA ALA A 288 36.64 -31.92 -6.87
C ALA A 288 36.17 -30.54 -6.43
N ARG A 289 37.09 -29.56 -6.43
CA ARG A 289 36.80 -28.16 -6.05
C ARG A 289 36.75 -27.30 -7.30
N VAL A 290 35.60 -26.68 -7.52
CA VAL A 290 35.33 -25.81 -8.66
C VAL A 290 35.39 -24.36 -8.18
N MET A 291 36.19 -23.53 -8.85
CA MET A 291 36.22 -22.09 -8.61
C MET A 291 35.42 -21.40 -9.71
N SER A 292 34.34 -20.72 -9.32
CA SER A 292 33.49 -19.92 -10.19
C SER A 292 33.29 -18.53 -9.60
N TRP A 293 32.73 -17.63 -10.41
CA TRP A 293 32.28 -16.34 -9.90
C TRP A 293 31.10 -16.52 -8.93
N TRP A 294 30.95 -15.61 -7.98
CA TRP A 294 29.99 -15.76 -6.87
C TRP A 294 28.53 -15.88 -7.32
N ASP A 295 28.18 -15.34 -8.49
CA ASP A 295 26.83 -15.45 -9.09
C ASP A 295 26.43 -16.91 -9.37
N TYR A 296 27.39 -17.76 -9.71
CA TYR A 296 27.16 -19.17 -10.06
C TYR A 296 27.34 -20.13 -8.89
N GLY A 297 27.66 -19.63 -7.68
CA GLY A 297 27.99 -20.49 -6.54
C GLY A 297 26.82 -21.31 -5.99
N TYR A 298 25.57 -20.92 -6.28
CA TYR A 298 24.36 -21.62 -5.85
C TYR A 298 23.72 -22.49 -6.94
N GLN A 299 24.06 -22.26 -8.20
CA GLN A 299 23.53 -23.03 -9.33
C GLN A 299 24.14 -24.43 -9.33
#